data_AF-A0A485M246-F1
#
_entry.id   AF-A0A485M246-F1
#
_cell.length_a   1.000
_cell.length_b   1.000
_cell.length_c   1.000
_cell.angle_alpha   90.00
_cell.angle_beta   90.00
_cell.angle_gamma   90.00
#
_symmetry.space_group_name_H-M   'P 1'
#
loop_
_entity.id
_entity.type
_entity.pdbx_description
1 polymer ?
#
loop_
_entity_poly.entity_id
_entity_poly.type
_entity_poly.pdbx_seq_one_letter_code
_entity_poly.pdbx_strand_id
1 'polypeptide(L)'
;MPNSRRKYEEEFNKHAVRLSCSNERSFKATAEIPGINDMLHRRQNQYRPDGGKTKKANNEQETPNISAELVKNIFIEEMNKKAKQIGMTNSNFIEPAGFPSTIEHTMSTRDMVKMVIHASGYKVLAGIWHKKSYKFKIEGNNPREITIKTTVTLPIIENDYYIFGGKTGEIWGTNEIDGYHMVLITNAPDDGRFVVALRGASTAKERCNDLKTSLDNAKLLLNNPNETVDDIASDSVSVCLMPLPNPFSSGQYEIPLIYSKNADKPGHPASVTKVMTAITALDYMTNLDKTIVIQDSDITFGMGNYFNVGDIITFRDALYSMMLPSSNTCATAVARTAGETIYQKIKE
;
A
#
# COMPACT_ATOMS: atom_id res chain seq x y z
N MET A 1 -17.39 23.33 -10.01
CA MET A 1 -16.97 24.63 -9.41
C MET A 1 -15.48 24.58 -9.11
N PRO A 2 -14.64 25.50 -9.62
CA PRO A 2 -13.17 25.44 -9.48
C PRO A 2 -12.60 26.12 -8.22
N ASN A 3 -13.45 26.70 -7.36
CA ASN A 3 -13.02 27.62 -6.29
C ASN A 3 -12.58 26.96 -4.97
N SER A 4 -12.70 25.64 -4.81
CA SER A 4 -12.29 24.95 -3.57
C SER A 4 -10.79 24.67 -3.51
N ARG A 5 -10.13 24.48 -4.65
CA ARG A 5 -8.69 24.16 -4.72
C ARG A 5 -7.81 25.35 -4.34
N ARG A 6 -8.16 26.55 -4.82
CA ARG A 6 -7.42 27.79 -4.57
C ARG A 6 -7.51 28.27 -3.12
N LYS A 7 -8.68 28.13 -2.49
CA LYS A 7 -8.87 28.41 -1.06
C LYS A 7 -8.08 27.46 -0.15
N TYR A 8 -7.87 26.22 -0.59
CA TYR A 8 -7.11 25.21 0.17
C TYR A 8 -5.60 25.45 0.11
N GLU A 9 -5.07 25.83 -1.06
CA GLU A 9 -3.65 26.19 -1.23
C GLU A 9 -3.27 27.44 -0.41
N GLU A 10 -4.16 28.41 -0.27
CA GLU A 10 -3.95 29.62 0.53
C GLU A 10 -3.98 29.36 2.05
N GLU A 11 -4.86 28.47 2.53
CA GLU A 11 -4.94 28.08 3.95
C GLU A 11 -3.75 27.21 4.37
N PHE A 12 -3.29 26.31 3.49
CA PHE A 12 -2.14 25.44 3.72
C PHE A 12 -0.83 26.23 3.81
N ASN A 13 -0.61 27.19 2.90
CA ASN A 13 0.57 28.07 2.92
C ASN A 13 0.62 29.02 4.13
N LYS A 14 -0.53 29.32 4.76
CA LYS A 14 -0.59 30.14 5.98
C LYS A 14 -0.16 29.41 7.25
N HIS A 15 -0.26 28.08 7.29
CA HIS A 15 -0.04 27.28 8.49
C HIS A 15 1.21 26.37 8.43
N ALA A 16 1.91 26.33 7.28
CA ALA A 16 3.21 25.70 7.19
C ALA A 16 4.26 26.54 7.95
N VAL A 17 4.49 26.17 9.21
CA VAL A 17 5.52 26.77 10.06
C VAL A 17 6.89 26.55 9.42
N ARG A 18 7.56 27.66 9.04
CA ARG A 18 9.00 27.68 8.72
C ARG A 18 9.78 27.20 9.95
N LEU A 19 10.46 26.06 9.84
CA LEU A 19 11.54 25.71 10.76
C LEU A 19 12.86 25.73 9.98
N SER A 20 13.59 26.83 10.14
CA SER A 20 14.97 26.99 9.74
C SER A 20 15.90 26.31 10.75
N CYS A 21 16.95 25.68 10.22
CA CYS A 21 18.09 25.04 10.90
C CYS A 21 18.51 25.62 12.25
N SER A 22 18.77 24.75 13.24
CA SER A 22 19.90 24.87 14.19
C SER A 22 20.06 23.59 15.04
N ASN A 23 21.27 23.42 15.58
CA ASN A 23 21.91 22.21 16.10
C ASN A 23 21.39 21.63 17.44
N GLU A 24 21.66 20.33 17.59
CA GLU A 24 22.01 19.54 18.80
C GLU A 24 21.03 19.30 19.99
N ARG A 25 20.89 18.00 20.29
CA ARG A 25 20.61 17.29 21.58
C ARG A 25 19.21 17.39 22.21
N SER A 26 18.50 16.26 22.19
CA SER A 26 18.17 15.37 23.33
C SER A 26 16.83 14.65 23.16
N PHE A 27 16.79 13.37 23.52
CA PHE A 27 15.63 12.48 23.44
C PHE A 27 14.62 12.76 24.57
N LYS A 28 13.34 12.94 24.19
CA LYS A 28 12.08 12.46 24.81
C LYS A 28 10.96 13.48 24.60
N ALA A 29 10.00 13.17 23.73
CA ALA A 29 8.58 13.50 23.90
C ALA A 29 7.76 12.82 22.80
N THR A 30 6.77 12.03 23.20
CA THR A 30 5.57 11.75 22.42
C THR A 30 4.93 13.08 22.03
N ALA A 31 5.12 13.52 20.78
CA ALA A 31 4.48 14.72 20.27
C ALA A 31 3.14 14.34 19.66
N GLU A 32 2.06 14.56 20.40
CA GLU A 32 0.72 14.72 19.85
C GLU A 32 0.78 15.79 18.76
N ILE A 33 0.47 15.41 17.51
CA ILE A 33 0.50 16.32 16.35
C ILE A 33 -0.67 17.32 16.52
N PRO A 34 -0.41 18.62 16.77
CA PRO A 34 -1.47 19.61 16.91
C PRO A 34 -2.03 19.92 15.53
N GLY A 35 -3.31 19.58 15.30
CA GLY A 35 -4.01 19.86 14.04
C GLY A 35 -4.98 18.77 13.59
N ILE A 36 -4.80 17.53 14.06
CA ILE A 36 -5.71 16.41 13.73
C ILE A 36 -7.00 16.49 14.56
N ASN A 37 -6.90 16.76 15.87
CA ASN A 37 -8.07 16.86 16.76
C ASN A 37 -8.99 18.05 16.39
N ASP A 38 -8.42 19.17 15.96
CA ASP A 38 -9.20 20.35 15.57
C ASP A 38 -9.91 20.16 14.21
N MET A 39 -9.35 19.30 13.34
CA MET A 39 -10.00 18.84 12.10
C MET A 39 -11.13 17.83 12.35
N LEU A 40 -10.95 16.93 13.32
CA LEU A 40 -11.97 15.95 13.72
C LEU A 40 -13.16 16.61 14.42
N HIS A 41 -12.92 17.61 15.27
CA HIS A 41 -13.99 18.35 15.97
C HIS A 41 -14.85 19.21 15.04
N ARG A 42 -14.28 19.82 13.99
CA ARG A 42 -15.06 20.65 13.05
C ARG A 42 -16.02 19.82 12.16
N ARG A 43 -15.78 18.51 11.99
CA ARG A 43 -16.71 17.62 11.27
C ARG A 43 -17.84 17.04 12.12
N GLN A 44 -17.66 16.87 13.43
CA GLN A 44 -18.74 16.42 14.33
C GLN A 44 -19.92 17.39 14.38
N ASN A 45 -19.71 18.69 14.10
CA ASN A 45 -20.77 19.71 14.15
C ASN A 45 -21.48 19.99 12.81
N GLN A 46 -21.15 19.28 11.72
CA GLN A 46 -21.83 19.45 10.42
C GLN A 46 -22.94 18.41 10.14
N TYR A 47 -23.22 17.51 11.08
CA TYR A 47 -24.40 16.64 11.06
C TYR A 47 -25.19 16.83 12.35
N ARG A 48 -26.13 17.79 12.35
CA ARG A 48 -27.29 17.74 13.24
C ARG A 48 -28.44 17.13 12.44
N PRO A 49 -28.88 15.89 12.73
CA PRO A 49 -30.16 15.45 12.22
C PRO A 49 -31.24 16.26 12.92
N ASP A 50 -32.16 16.79 12.12
CA ASP A 50 -33.31 17.54 12.57
C ASP A 50 -34.10 16.79 13.64
N GLY A 51 -34.66 17.54 14.59
CA GLY A 51 -35.31 17.00 15.78
C GLY A 51 -36.51 16.12 15.45
N GLY A 52 -36.37 14.82 15.72
CA GLY A 52 -37.48 13.86 15.73
C GLY A 52 -37.34 12.92 16.93
N LYS A 53 -38.21 13.08 17.93
CA LYS A 53 -38.32 12.16 19.07
C LYS A 53 -38.94 10.84 18.59
N THR A 54 -38.23 9.73 18.69
CA THR A 54 -38.85 8.39 18.67
C THR A 54 -38.25 7.48 19.73
N LYS A 55 -39.14 6.65 20.27
CA LYS A 55 -39.06 5.90 21.53
C LYS A 55 -38.04 4.77 21.49
N LYS A 56 -37.41 4.51 22.64
CA LYS A 56 -36.67 3.28 22.97
C LYS A 56 -37.51 2.05 22.62
N ALA A 57 -36.94 1.14 21.84
CA ALA A 57 -37.31 -0.26 21.83
C ALA A 57 -36.03 -1.07 22.10
N ASN A 58 -36.03 -1.75 23.25
CA ASN A 58 -35.01 -2.72 23.65
C ASN A 58 -35.22 -4.00 22.84
N ASN A 59 -34.15 -4.52 22.23
CA ASN A 59 -33.76 -5.93 22.16
C ASN A 59 -32.81 -6.13 20.97
N GLU A 60 -31.51 -5.95 21.19
CA GLU A 60 -30.49 -6.58 20.37
C GLU A 60 -29.61 -7.41 21.30
N GLN A 61 -29.52 -8.70 21.00
CA GLN A 61 -28.60 -9.62 21.66
C GLN A 61 -27.18 -9.11 21.39
N GLU A 62 -26.49 -8.67 22.45
CA GLU A 62 -25.10 -8.21 22.40
C GLU A 62 -24.17 -9.38 22.03
N THR A 63 -23.91 -9.57 20.74
CA THR A 63 -22.63 -10.14 20.32
C THR A 63 -21.54 -9.17 20.79
N PRO A 64 -20.50 -9.62 21.52
CA PRO A 64 -19.47 -8.72 22.02
C PRO A 64 -18.82 -8.03 20.83
N ASN A 65 -19.03 -6.72 20.72
CA ASN A 65 -18.62 -5.92 19.58
C ASN A 65 -17.09 -5.76 19.65
N ILE A 66 -16.35 -6.66 18.99
CA ILE A 66 -14.89 -6.64 18.94
C ILE A 66 -14.47 -5.31 18.30
N SER A 67 -13.56 -4.56 18.93
CA SER A 67 -13.17 -3.26 18.39
C SER A 67 -12.44 -3.42 17.05
N ALA A 68 -12.75 -2.54 16.09
CA ALA A 68 -12.08 -2.50 14.79
C ALA A 68 -10.55 -2.33 14.93
N GLU A 69 -10.11 -1.61 15.98
CA GLU A 69 -8.70 -1.43 16.32
C GLU A 69 -8.04 -2.75 16.73
N LEU A 70 -8.69 -3.56 17.57
CA LEU A 70 -8.14 -4.85 18.01
C LEU A 70 -7.91 -5.79 16.82
N VAL A 71 -8.92 -5.97 15.95
CA VAL A 71 -8.79 -6.86 14.78
C VAL A 71 -7.77 -6.33 13.77
N LYS A 72 -7.63 -5.01 13.63
CA LYS A 72 -6.59 -4.40 12.79
C LYS A 72 -5.20 -4.68 13.36
N ASN A 73 -4.99 -4.55 14.66
CA ASN A 73 -3.71 -4.86 15.31
C ASN A 73 -3.33 -6.33 15.16
N ILE A 74 -4.29 -7.25 15.34
CA ILE A 74 -4.10 -8.68 15.07
C ILE A 74 -3.63 -8.91 13.63
N PHE A 75 -4.25 -8.23 12.67
CA PHE A 75 -3.85 -8.34 11.28
C PHE A 75 -2.43 -7.79 11.03
N ILE A 76 -2.06 -6.66 11.64
CA ILE A 76 -0.71 -6.08 11.54
C ILE A 76 0.35 -7.02 12.14
N GLU A 77 0.05 -7.71 13.23
CA GLU A 77 0.93 -8.75 13.77
C GLU A 77 1.16 -9.88 12.75
N GLU A 78 0.09 -10.32 12.06
CA GLU A 78 0.21 -11.32 10.98
C GLU A 78 0.99 -10.79 9.77
N MET A 79 0.88 -9.49 9.43
CA MET A 79 1.74 -8.88 8.38
C MET A 79 3.22 -8.98 8.74
N ASN A 80 3.59 -8.71 9.99
CA ASN A 80 4.99 -8.82 10.44
C ASN A 80 5.45 -10.28 10.57
N LYS A 81 4.58 -11.21 10.99
CA LYS A 81 4.87 -12.65 10.96
C LYS A 81 5.12 -13.13 9.53
N LYS A 82 4.30 -12.70 8.57
CA LYS A 82 4.48 -12.96 7.13
C LYS A 82 5.81 -12.39 6.62
N ALA A 83 6.13 -11.15 6.95
CA ALA A 83 7.39 -10.51 6.59
C ALA A 83 8.59 -11.35 7.04
N LYS A 84 8.59 -11.78 8.31
CA LYS A 84 9.63 -12.67 8.86
C LYS A 84 9.66 -14.03 8.16
N GLN A 85 8.50 -14.63 7.87
CA GLN A 85 8.39 -15.91 7.19
C GLN A 85 9.06 -15.89 5.80
N ILE A 86 8.90 -14.80 5.05
CA ILE A 86 9.44 -14.64 3.69
C ILE A 86 10.81 -13.96 3.67
N GLY A 87 11.44 -13.78 4.84
CA GLY A 87 12.82 -13.30 4.97
C GLY A 87 12.99 -11.80 4.75
N MET A 88 11.95 -11.00 5.01
CA MET A 88 12.03 -9.53 5.03
C MET A 88 12.55 -9.06 6.39
N THR A 89 13.86 -8.92 6.53
CA THR A 89 14.53 -8.66 7.82
C THR A 89 14.74 -7.16 8.11
N ASN A 90 14.54 -6.30 7.12
CA ASN A 90 14.74 -4.85 7.18
C ASN A 90 13.41 -4.12 6.88
N SER A 91 12.32 -4.62 7.46
CA SER A 91 10.96 -4.13 7.25
C SER A 91 10.12 -4.22 8.53
N ASN A 92 9.21 -3.27 8.72
CA ASN A 92 8.26 -3.25 9.83
C ASN A 92 6.93 -2.61 9.41
N PHE A 93 5.84 -3.32 9.68
CA PHE A 93 4.48 -2.90 9.34
C PHE A 93 3.74 -2.41 10.59
N ILE A 94 3.13 -1.23 10.52
CA ILE A 94 2.30 -0.68 11.62
C ILE A 94 0.89 -0.32 11.15
N GLU A 95 0.63 -0.41 9.85
CA GLU A 95 -0.68 -0.18 9.24
C GLU A 95 -0.79 -0.90 7.88
N PRO A 96 -2.02 -1.08 7.34
CA PRO A 96 -2.24 -1.90 6.13
C PRO A 96 -2.32 -1.13 4.80
N ALA A 97 -2.38 0.20 4.79
CA ALA A 97 -2.65 1.00 3.60
C ALA A 97 -1.41 1.69 3.02
N GLY A 98 -0.37 1.93 3.79
CA GLY A 98 0.79 2.73 3.43
C GLY A 98 0.54 4.23 3.47
N PHE A 99 -0.46 4.71 4.23
CA PHE A 99 -0.68 6.15 4.44
C PHE A 99 0.39 6.70 5.40
N PRO A 100 0.79 8.00 5.34
CA PRO A 100 1.78 8.57 6.25
C PRO A 100 1.57 8.10 7.66
N SER A 101 2.53 7.32 8.09
CA SER A 101 2.64 6.78 9.41
C SER A 101 4.02 7.17 9.93
N THR A 102 4.33 6.76 11.16
CA THR A 102 5.60 7.11 11.77
C THR A 102 6.77 6.53 10.97
N ILE A 103 7.99 7.01 11.25
CA ILE A 103 9.24 6.45 10.69
C ILE A 103 9.44 4.97 11.03
N GLU A 104 8.61 4.37 11.87
CA GLU A 104 8.65 2.95 12.20
C GLU A 104 8.07 2.09 11.06
N HIS A 105 7.21 2.65 10.21
CA HIS A 105 6.70 1.94 9.04
C HIS A 105 7.73 1.93 7.92
N THR A 106 8.38 0.79 7.72
CA THR A 106 9.57 0.72 6.87
C THR A 106 9.61 -0.52 6.02
N MET A 107 10.24 -0.39 4.86
CA MET A 107 10.60 -1.50 4.00
C MET A 107 11.86 -1.14 3.21
N SER A 108 12.83 -2.05 3.16
CA SER A 108 13.99 -1.94 2.27
C SER A 108 13.62 -2.39 0.83
N THR A 109 14.35 -1.95 -0.18
CA THR A 109 14.07 -2.41 -1.56
C THR A 109 14.45 -3.88 -1.78
N ARG A 110 15.42 -4.40 -1.02
CA ARG A 110 15.71 -5.84 -0.97
C ARG A 110 14.51 -6.64 -0.47
N ASP A 111 13.84 -6.17 0.58
CA ASP A 111 12.66 -6.83 1.11
C ASP A 111 11.44 -6.66 0.20
N MET A 112 11.30 -5.51 -0.46
CA MET A 112 10.26 -5.30 -1.46
C MET A 112 10.33 -6.33 -2.61
N VAL A 113 11.52 -6.67 -3.13
CA VAL A 113 11.62 -7.69 -4.18
C VAL A 113 11.24 -9.09 -3.67
N LYS A 114 11.64 -9.45 -2.44
CA LYS A 114 11.20 -10.71 -1.78
C LYS A 114 9.67 -10.77 -1.66
N MET A 115 9.07 -9.69 -1.21
CA MET A 115 7.61 -9.56 -1.09
C MET A 115 6.92 -9.76 -2.43
N VAL A 116 7.42 -9.15 -3.51
CA VAL A 116 6.79 -9.20 -4.84
C VAL A 116 6.94 -10.57 -5.49
N ILE A 117 8.09 -11.23 -5.33
CA ILE A 117 8.29 -12.61 -5.79
C ILE A 117 7.29 -13.53 -5.08
N HIS A 118 7.19 -13.45 -3.76
CA HIS A 118 6.23 -14.25 -3.00
C HIS A 118 4.78 -13.93 -3.42
N ALA A 119 4.44 -12.66 -3.54
CA ALA A 119 3.12 -12.19 -3.96
C ALA A 119 2.71 -12.71 -5.35
N SER A 120 3.66 -12.86 -6.28
CA SER A 120 3.37 -13.41 -7.61
C SER A 120 2.96 -14.90 -7.61
N GLY A 121 3.17 -15.62 -6.51
CA GLY A 121 2.68 -16.99 -6.33
C GLY A 121 1.18 -17.09 -6.05
N TYR A 122 0.56 -16.01 -5.57
CA TYR A 122 -0.89 -15.97 -5.35
C TYR A 122 -1.62 -15.76 -6.68
N LYS A 123 -2.26 -16.82 -7.20
CA LYS A 123 -3.02 -16.78 -8.47
C LYS A 123 -4.03 -15.63 -8.56
N VAL A 124 -4.69 -15.32 -7.44
CA VAL A 124 -5.64 -14.21 -7.33
C VAL A 124 -4.95 -12.88 -7.62
N LEU A 125 -3.79 -12.64 -7.00
CA LEU A 125 -3.05 -11.40 -7.15
C LEU A 125 -2.40 -11.26 -8.53
N ALA A 126 -1.83 -12.34 -9.05
CA ALA A 126 -1.33 -12.39 -10.43
C ALA A 126 -2.44 -12.08 -11.44
N GLY A 127 -3.66 -12.60 -11.21
CA GLY A 127 -4.84 -12.30 -12.03
C GLY A 127 -5.29 -10.84 -11.94
N ILE A 128 -5.17 -10.20 -10.77
CA ILE A 128 -5.46 -8.76 -10.61
C ILE A 128 -4.42 -7.92 -11.34
N TRP A 129 -3.13 -8.22 -11.18
CA TRP A 129 -2.03 -7.46 -11.78
C TRP A 129 -2.06 -7.40 -13.31
N HIS A 130 -2.63 -8.40 -13.97
CA HIS A 130 -2.78 -8.41 -15.43
C HIS A 130 -3.93 -7.52 -15.94
N LYS A 131 -4.78 -6.96 -15.06
CA LYS A 131 -5.93 -6.14 -15.48
C LYS A 131 -5.57 -4.66 -15.61
N LYS A 132 -5.91 -4.07 -16.77
CA LYS A 132 -5.86 -2.61 -16.97
C LYS A 132 -7.06 -1.89 -16.34
N SER A 133 -8.21 -2.55 -16.28
CA SER A 133 -9.42 -2.06 -15.63
C SER A 133 -10.26 -3.20 -15.06
N TYR A 134 -11.14 -2.86 -14.13
CA TYR A 134 -12.10 -3.78 -13.52
C TYR A 134 -13.39 -3.04 -13.23
N LYS A 135 -14.55 -3.67 -13.45
CA LYS A 135 -15.88 -3.07 -13.27
C LYS A 135 -16.67 -3.93 -12.30
N PHE A 136 -17.30 -3.30 -11.31
CA PHE A 136 -18.12 -3.99 -10.32
C PHE A 136 -19.19 -3.07 -9.75
N LYS A 137 -20.16 -3.67 -9.06
CA LYS A 137 -21.27 -2.97 -8.41
C LYS A 137 -20.99 -2.79 -6.93
N ILE A 138 -21.35 -1.62 -6.43
CA ILE A 138 -21.42 -1.30 -5.02
C ILE A 138 -22.90 -1.34 -4.65
N GLU A 139 -23.24 -2.11 -3.63
CA GLU A 139 -24.59 -2.24 -3.07
C GLU A 139 -24.69 -1.46 -1.75
N GLY A 140 -25.79 -1.64 -1.01
CA GLY A 140 -26.05 -0.93 0.24
C GLY A 140 -26.80 0.39 0.02
N ASN A 141 -26.49 1.39 0.84
CA ASN A 141 -27.25 2.64 0.91
C ASN A 141 -27.05 3.56 -0.30
N ASN A 142 -25.94 3.41 -1.03
CA ASN A 142 -25.58 4.25 -2.18
C ASN A 142 -25.23 3.39 -3.41
N PRO A 143 -26.19 2.62 -3.94
CA PRO A 143 -25.91 1.63 -4.98
C PRO A 143 -25.44 2.30 -6.27
N ARG A 144 -24.33 1.82 -6.82
CA ARG A 144 -23.72 2.36 -8.04
C ARG A 144 -22.80 1.34 -8.69
N GLU A 145 -22.54 1.50 -9.97
CA GLU A 145 -21.54 0.72 -10.68
C GLU A 145 -20.32 1.58 -10.94
N ILE A 146 -19.12 1.05 -10.67
CA ILE A 146 -17.88 1.78 -10.90
C ILE A 146 -16.93 0.99 -11.80
N THR A 147 -16.11 1.71 -12.55
CA THR A 147 -14.99 1.13 -13.31
C THR A 147 -13.69 1.72 -12.77
N ILE A 148 -12.81 0.84 -12.32
CA ILE A 148 -11.52 1.19 -11.73
C ILE A 148 -10.42 0.87 -12.73
N LYS A 149 -9.31 1.63 -12.68
CA LYS A 149 -8.17 1.47 -13.58
C LYS A 149 -6.89 1.26 -12.79
N THR A 150 -5.96 0.51 -13.37
CA THR A 150 -4.65 0.31 -12.76
C THR A 150 -3.82 1.59 -12.74
N THR A 151 -3.07 1.77 -11.65
CA THR A 151 -2.01 2.79 -11.54
C THR A 151 -0.70 2.36 -12.22
N VAL A 152 -0.60 1.09 -12.65
CA VAL A 152 0.56 0.52 -13.35
C VAL A 152 0.31 0.54 -14.86
N THR A 153 0.31 1.75 -15.43
CA THR A 153 0.36 1.99 -16.87
C THR A 153 1.50 2.96 -17.14
N LEU A 154 2.57 2.48 -17.75
CA LEU A 154 3.87 3.14 -17.75
C LEU A 154 4.45 3.10 -19.16
N PRO A 155 4.03 4.00 -20.07
CA PRO A 155 4.44 3.95 -21.47
C PRO A 155 5.97 3.93 -21.67
N ILE A 156 6.72 4.65 -20.83
CA ILE A 156 8.19 4.68 -20.87
C ILE A 156 8.80 3.29 -20.65
N ILE A 157 8.19 2.48 -19.77
CA ILE A 157 8.64 1.11 -19.49
C ILE A 157 8.07 0.13 -20.54
N GLU A 158 6.79 0.28 -20.87
CA GLU A 158 6.04 -0.62 -21.77
C GLU A 158 6.57 -0.61 -23.22
N ASN A 159 7.35 0.41 -23.60
CA ASN A 159 8.03 0.46 -24.90
C ASN A 159 9.12 -0.64 -25.05
N ASP A 160 9.80 -0.99 -23.96
CA ASP A 160 10.95 -1.92 -23.99
C ASP A 160 10.72 -3.18 -23.16
N TYR A 161 9.81 -3.13 -22.19
CA TYR A 161 9.55 -4.19 -21.22
C TYR A 161 8.06 -4.51 -21.15
N TYR A 162 7.74 -5.80 -21.15
CA TYR A 162 6.42 -6.29 -20.81
C TYR A 162 6.25 -6.35 -19.29
N ILE A 163 5.24 -5.66 -18.75
CA ILE A 163 4.92 -5.63 -17.32
C ILE A 163 3.93 -6.76 -16.98
N PHE A 164 4.36 -7.72 -16.15
CA PHE A 164 3.50 -8.79 -15.63
C PHE A 164 2.67 -8.36 -14.43
N GLY A 165 3.16 -7.39 -13.65
CA GLY A 165 2.48 -6.91 -12.46
C GLY A 165 3.31 -5.93 -11.66
N GLY A 166 2.71 -5.37 -10.61
CA GLY A 166 3.39 -4.42 -9.75
C GLY A 166 2.47 -3.52 -8.95
N LYS A 167 3.05 -2.56 -8.25
CA LYS A 167 2.32 -1.60 -7.44
C LYS A 167 3.07 -0.28 -7.32
N THR A 168 2.36 0.83 -7.44
CA THR A 168 2.84 2.18 -7.12
C THR A 168 2.77 2.45 -5.61
N GLY A 169 3.73 3.23 -5.11
CA GLY A 169 3.66 3.89 -3.80
C GLY A 169 3.86 5.38 -4.00
N GLU A 170 3.01 6.20 -3.38
CA GLU A 170 3.14 7.66 -3.39
C GLU A 170 2.81 8.15 -2.01
N ILE A 171 3.69 8.99 -1.49
CA ILE A 171 3.55 9.60 -0.18
C ILE A 171 4.12 11.02 -0.23
N TRP A 172 3.36 11.94 0.36
CA TRP A 172 3.73 13.35 0.47
C TRP A 172 3.48 13.75 1.92
N GLY A 173 4.47 14.39 2.56
CA GLY A 173 4.35 14.75 3.97
C GLY A 173 5.58 15.48 4.48
N THR A 174 6.60 14.73 4.86
CA THR A 174 7.89 15.26 5.34
C THR A 174 9.01 14.79 4.41
N ASN A 175 10.13 15.53 4.38
CA ASN A 175 11.33 15.14 3.63
C ASN A 175 11.91 13.77 4.07
N GLU A 176 11.44 13.20 5.19
CA GLU A 176 11.91 11.92 5.73
C GLU A 176 11.09 10.73 5.21
N ILE A 177 9.87 10.97 4.73
CA ILE A 177 8.91 9.94 4.33
C ILE A 177 8.31 10.19 2.96
N ASP A 178 8.72 11.22 2.22
CA ASP A 178 8.16 11.57 0.92
C ASP A 178 8.80 10.79 -0.24
N GLY A 179 8.04 10.72 -1.34
CA GLY A 179 8.55 10.28 -2.62
C GLY A 179 7.65 9.31 -3.35
N TYR A 180 8.12 8.97 -4.54
CA TYR A 180 7.46 8.08 -5.47
C TYR A 180 8.19 6.74 -5.48
N HIS A 181 7.45 5.67 -5.29
CA HIS A 181 7.95 4.32 -5.13
C HIS A 181 7.23 3.39 -6.10
N MET A 182 7.86 2.26 -6.41
CA MET A 182 7.25 1.27 -7.26
C MET A 182 7.93 -0.08 -7.13
N VAL A 183 7.11 -1.12 -7.25
CA VAL A 183 7.56 -2.48 -7.51
C VAL A 183 6.98 -2.97 -8.83
N LEU A 184 7.76 -3.65 -9.65
CA LEU A 184 7.32 -4.26 -10.91
C LEU A 184 7.91 -5.66 -11.09
N ILE A 185 7.20 -6.48 -11.85
CA ILE A 185 7.71 -7.70 -12.48
C ILE A 185 7.67 -7.47 -13.99
N THR A 186 8.81 -7.60 -14.67
CA THR A 186 8.92 -7.46 -16.12
C THR A 186 9.54 -8.69 -16.77
N ASN A 187 9.51 -8.78 -18.09
CA ASN A 187 10.39 -9.72 -18.80
C ASN A 187 11.86 -9.32 -18.63
N ALA A 188 12.73 -10.33 -18.68
CA ALA A 188 14.17 -10.21 -18.77
C ALA A 188 14.65 -10.98 -20.02
N PRO A 189 15.95 -10.92 -20.38
CA PRO A 189 16.52 -11.81 -21.39
C PRO A 189 16.28 -13.30 -21.08
N ASP A 190 16.41 -14.15 -22.11
CA ASP A 190 16.32 -15.63 -22.01
C ASP A 190 15.04 -16.15 -21.33
N ASP A 191 13.90 -15.54 -21.66
CA ASP A 191 12.58 -15.82 -21.07
C ASP A 191 12.52 -15.66 -19.53
N GLY A 192 13.51 -14.99 -18.96
CA GLY A 192 13.57 -14.64 -17.54
C GLY A 192 12.57 -13.55 -17.16
N ARG A 193 12.52 -13.25 -15.87
CA ARG A 193 11.74 -12.13 -15.33
C ARG A 193 12.59 -11.30 -14.40
N PHE A 194 12.58 -9.99 -14.58
CA PHE A 194 13.11 -9.08 -13.59
C PHE A 194 12.06 -8.78 -12.55
N VAL A 195 12.49 -8.64 -11.30
CA VAL A 195 11.72 -7.99 -10.24
C VAL A 195 12.50 -6.76 -9.82
N VAL A 196 11.87 -5.60 -9.89
CA VAL A 196 12.46 -4.32 -9.50
C VAL A 196 11.64 -3.69 -8.38
N ALA A 197 12.33 -3.17 -7.38
CA ALA A 197 11.78 -2.30 -6.35
C ALA A 197 12.59 -1.01 -6.28
N LEU A 198 11.90 0.12 -6.39
CA LEU A 198 12.49 1.46 -6.34
C LEU A 198 11.75 2.31 -5.31
N ARG A 199 12.52 3.06 -4.51
CA ARG A 199 11.99 3.99 -3.49
C ARG A 199 12.71 5.33 -3.58
N GLY A 200 11.98 6.39 -3.24
CA GLY A 200 12.50 7.75 -3.06
C GLY A 200 12.80 8.51 -4.35
N ALA A 201 12.04 8.29 -5.43
CA ALA A 201 12.07 9.22 -6.56
C ALA A 201 11.37 10.53 -6.19
N SER A 202 11.86 11.68 -6.65
CA SER A 202 11.28 12.98 -6.29
C SER A 202 9.97 13.29 -7.02
N THR A 203 9.78 12.71 -8.22
CA THR A 203 8.55 12.85 -9.01
C THR A 203 8.11 11.51 -9.64
N ALA A 204 6.84 11.41 -10.03
CA ALA A 204 6.35 10.26 -10.78
C ALA A 204 7.07 10.05 -12.12
N LYS A 205 7.55 11.15 -12.76
CA LYS A 205 8.32 11.08 -14.01
C LYS A 205 9.72 10.53 -13.76
N GLU A 206 10.41 11.05 -12.75
CA GLU A 206 11.74 10.55 -12.36
C GLU A 206 11.69 9.10 -11.92
N ARG A 207 10.64 8.70 -11.17
CA ARG A 207 10.39 7.29 -10.84
C ARG A 207 10.41 6.41 -12.08
N CYS A 208 9.72 6.80 -13.15
CA CYS A 208 9.68 6.03 -14.39
C CYS A 208 11.03 5.99 -15.11
N ASN A 209 11.75 7.11 -15.13
CA ASN A 209 13.08 7.18 -15.74
C ASN A 209 14.08 6.30 -15.00
N ASP A 210 14.17 6.44 -13.68
CA ASP A 210 15.09 5.67 -12.84
C ASP A 210 14.75 4.17 -12.86
N LEU A 211 13.47 3.80 -12.94
CA LEU A 211 13.07 2.40 -13.15
C LEU A 211 13.58 1.86 -14.48
N LYS A 212 13.45 2.63 -15.56
CA LYS A 212 13.95 2.23 -16.88
C LYS A 212 15.47 2.05 -16.85
N THR A 213 16.19 3.05 -16.36
CA THR A 213 17.65 3.00 -16.18
C THR A 213 18.06 1.79 -15.33
N SER A 214 17.33 1.49 -14.25
CA SER A 214 17.64 0.35 -13.38
C SER A 214 17.45 -1.00 -14.08
N LEU A 215 16.40 -1.15 -14.91
CA LEU A 215 16.18 -2.36 -15.70
C LEU A 215 17.23 -2.51 -16.81
N ASP A 216 17.59 -1.40 -17.48
CA ASP A 216 18.61 -1.38 -18.52
C ASP A 216 20.00 -1.70 -17.95
N ASN A 217 20.35 -1.14 -16.78
CA ASN A 217 21.55 -1.48 -16.02
C ASN A 217 21.59 -2.97 -15.64
N ALA A 218 20.47 -3.52 -15.14
CA ALA A 218 20.41 -4.94 -14.81
C ALA A 218 20.61 -5.82 -16.05
N LYS A 219 20.01 -5.46 -17.19
CA LYS A 219 20.21 -6.15 -18.47
C LYS A 219 21.66 -6.09 -18.95
N LEU A 220 22.33 -4.96 -18.75
CA LEU A 220 23.75 -4.80 -19.07
C LEU A 220 24.64 -5.70 -18.20
N LEU A 221 24.43 -5.66 -16.89
CA LEU A 221 25.20 -6.42 -15.90
C LEU A 221 25.00 -7.94 -16.00
N LEU A 222 23.85 -8.41 -16.48
CA LEU A 222 23.66 -9.85 -16.77
C LEU A 222 24.67 -10.38 -17.78
N ASN A 223 25.02 -9.58 -18.78
CA ASN A 223 25.97 -9.98 -19.83
C ASN A 223 27.40 -9.59 -19.47
N ASN A 224 27.57 -8.46 -18.76
CA ASN A 224 28.87 -7.88 -18.42
C ASN A 224 28.90 -7.49 -16.93
N PRO A 225 29.17 -8.42 -16.00
CA PRO A 225 29.03 -8.19 -14.56
C PRO A 225 29.90 -7.07 -13.96
N ASN A 226 30.95 -6.65 -14.67
CA ASN A 226 31.89 -5.60 -14.23
C ASN A 226 31.73 -4.29 -15.02
N GLU A 227 30.68 -4.17 -15.84
CA GLU A 227 30.43 -2.97 -16.65
C GLU A 227 30.06 -1.76 -15.78
N THR A 228 30.41 -0.56 -16.26
CA THR A 228 29.96 0.66 -15.60
C THR A 228 28.49 0.92 -15.95
N VAL A 229 27.69 1.30 -14.96
CA VAL A 229 26.25 1.51 -15.10
C VAL A 229 25.87 2.96 -14.82
N ASP A 230 24.74 3.39 -15.37
CA ASP A 230 24.22 4.74 -15.17
C ASP A 230 23.71 4.91 -13.73
N ASP A 231 23.95 6.07 -13.12
CA ASP A 231 23.38 6.38 -11.80
C ASP A 231 21.89 6.74 -11.92
N ILE A 232 21.17 6.60 -10.80
CA ILE A 232 19.76 6.97 -10.65
C ILE A 232 19.61 8.02 -9.56
N ALA A 233 18.61 8.91 -9.68
CA ALA A 233 18.38 9.94 -8.66
C ALA A 233 17.73 9.38 -7.39
N SER A 234 16.92 8.33 -7.53
CA SER A 234 16.14 7.72 -6.44
C SER A 234 17.02 7.21 -5.30
N ASP A 235 16.48 7.32 -4.07
CA ASP A 235 17.14 6.90 -2.83
C ASP A 235 17.70 5.48 -2.86
N SER A 236 16.91 4.54 -3.38
CA SER A 236 17.25 3.12 -3.37
C SER A 236 16.55 2.35 -4.47
N VAL A 237 17.24 1.32 -4.97
CA VAL A 237 16.70 0.36 -5.93
C VAL A 237 17.29 -1.02 -5.69
N SER A 238 16.49 -2.05 -5.98
CA SER A 238 16.94 -3.43 -6.11
C SER A 238 16.33 -4.04 -7.36
N VAL A 239 17.16 -4.67 -8.18
CA VAL A 239 16.74 -5.46 -9.35
C VAL A 239 17.34 -6.85 -9.25
N CYS A 240 16.52 -7.88 -9.42
CA CYS A 240 16.96 -9.27 -9.44
C CYS A 240 16.26 -10.06 -10.54
N LEU A 241 16.83 -11.20 -10.90
CA LEU A 241 16.10 -12.22 -11.65
C LEU A 241 15.16 -12.96 -10.70
N MET A 242 13.92 -13.14 -11.14
CA MET A 242 12.94 -13.95 -10.43
C MET A 242 13.40 -15.41 -10.45
N PRO A 243 13.56 -16.07 -9.29
CA PRO A 243 13.84 -17.49 -9.24
C PRO A 243 12.70 -18.29 -9.88
N LEU A 244 13.09 -19.26 -10.73
CA LEU A 244 12.19 -20.24 -11.34
C LEU A 244 12.62 -21.65 -10.92
N PRO A 245 11.72 -22.46 -10.32
CA PRO A 245 10.33 -22.13 -9.99
C PRO A 245 10.21 -21.04 -8.90
N ASN A 246 9.04 -20.38 -8.84
CA ASN A 246 8.77 -19.39 -7.79
C ASN A 246 8.92 -20.06 -6.40
N PRO A 247 9.74 -19.51 -5.49
CA PRO A 247 9.99 -20.05 -4.16
C PRO A 247 8.80 -19.85 -3.21
N PHE A 248 7.57 -19.73 -3.73
CA PHE A 248 6.36 -19.44 -2.96
C PHE A 248 6.18 -20.33 -1.73
N SER A 249 6.49 -21.63 -1.87
CA SER A 249 6.44 -22.63 -0.81
C SER A 249 7.73 -22.76 0.01
N SER A 250 8.81 -22.11 -0.42
CA SER A 250 10.11 -22.09 0.24
C SER A 250 10.14 -20.87 1.17
N GLY A 251 10.41 -21.07 2.46
CA GLY A 251 10.33 -20.00 3.46
C GLY A 251 11.27 -18.81 3.18
N GLN A 252 12.41 -18.76 3.88
CA GLN A 252 13.39 -17.71 3.64
C GLN A 252 14.33 -18.13 2.50
N TYR A 253 14.62 -17.19 1.61
CA TYR A 253 15.56 -17.38 0.51
C TYR A 253 16.37 -16.10 0.28
N GLU A 254 17.64 -16.29 -0.09
CA GLU A 254 18.49 -15.20 -0.52
C GLU A 254 18.31 -14.95 -2.01
N ILE A 255 18.27 -13.68 -2.39
CA ILE A 255 18.09 -13.26 -3.78
C ILE A 255 19.35 -12.50 -4.19
N PRO A 256 20.15 -13.05 -5.12
CA PRO A 256 21.22 -12.31 -5.77
C PRO A 256 20.62 -11.09 -6.49
N LEU A 257 21.03 -9.89 -6.08
CA LEU A 257 20.69 -8.66 -6.79
C LEU A 257 21.65 -8.49 -7.95
N ILE A 258 21.11 -8.13 -9.11
CA ILE A 258 21.88 -7.87 -10.33
C ILE A 258 22.31 -6.42 -10.37
N TYR A 259 21.39 -5.52 -10.03
CA TYR A 259 21.66 -4.11 -9.89
C TYR A 259 21.02 -3.61 -8.59
N SER A 260 21.74 -2.78 -7.83
CA SER A 260 21.19 -2.20 -6.62
C SER A 260 21.87 -0.90 -6.21
N LYS A 261 21.12 -0.04 -5.54
CA LYS A 261 21.59 1.15 -4.83
C LYS A 261 20.90 1.16 -3.47
N ASN A 262 21.66 1.20 -2.37
CA ASN A 262 21.14 1.26 -1.01
C ASN A 262 20.05 0.20 -0.71
N ALA A 263 20.25 -1.04 -1.17
CA ALA A 263 19.23 -2.10 -1.14
C ALA A 263 18.61 -2.35 0.24
N ASP A 264 19.44 -2.24 1.27
CA ASP A 264 19.10 -2.52 2.67
C ASP A 264 18.69 -1.27 3.47
N LYS A 265 18.72 -0.07 2.86
CA LYS A 265 18.32 1.18 3.52
C LYS A 265 16.80 1.16 3.77
N PRO A 266 16.34 1.13 5.02
CA PRO A 266 14.91 1.20 5.32
C PRO A 266 14.37 2.57 4.93
N GLY A 267 13.10 2.61 4.53
CA GLY A 267 12.35 3.84 4.34
C GLY A 267 10.87 3.54 4.22
N HIS A 268 10.04 4.60 4.24
CA HIS A 268 8.60 4.43 4.23
C HIS A 268 8.15 3.76 2.91
N PRO A 269 7.36 2.66 2.95
CA PRO A 269 6.97 1.92 1.74
C PRO A 269 5.80 2.55 0.96
N ALA A 270 5.08 3.49 1.58
CA ALA A 270 3.84 4.05 1.03
C ALA A 270 2.87 2.93 0.59
N SER A 271 2.04 3.17 -0.43
CA SER A 271 1.07 2.19 -0.91
C SER A 271 1.63 0.85 -1.41
N VAL A 272 2.96 0.66 -1.48
CA VAL A 272 3.55 -0.67 -1.71
C VAL A 272 3.19 -1.63 -0.57
N THR A 273 2.90 -1.12 0.64
CA THR A 273 2.35 -1.86 1.79
C THR A 273 1.14 -2.73 1.45
N LYS A 274 0.29 -2.27 0.52
CA LYS A 274 -0.91 -3.01 0.11
C LYS A 274 -0.61 -4.38 -0.50
N VAL A 275 0.60 -4.60 -1.03
CA VAL A 275 1.04 -5.92 -1.48
C VAL A 275 1.15 -6.86 -0.28
N MET A 276 1.77 -6.42 0.83
CA MET A 276 1.85 -7.19 2.08
C MET A 276 0.44 -7.45 2.65
N THR A 277 -0.42 -6.43 2.65
CA THR A 277 -1.82 -6.56 3.08
C THR A 277 -2.57 -7.61 2.26
N ALA A 278 -2.40 -7.62 0.93
CA ALA A 278 -3.04 -8.59 0.06
C ALA A 278 -2.59 -10.03 0.36
N ILE A 279 -1.27 -10.28 0.40
CA ILE A 279 -0.75 -11.64 0.62
C ILE A 279 -1.08 -12.16 2.02
N THR A 280 -1.02 -11.30 3.03
CA THR A 280 -1.39 -11.65 4.41
C THR A 280 -2.87 -12.01 4.49
N ALA A 281 -3.75 -11.20 3.88
CA ALA A 281 -5.19 -11.48 3.92
C ALA A 281 -5.57 -12.75 3.13
N LEU A 282 -4.91 -13.02 2.00
CA LEU A 282 -5.17 -14.18 1.16
C LEU A 282 -4.81 -15.52 1.83
N ASP A 283 -3.99 -15.53 2.87
CA ASP A 283 -3.73 -16.74 3.67
C ASP A 283 -4.93 -17.16 4.54
N TYR A 284 -5.82 -16.21 4.87
CA TYR A 284 -6.96 -16.46 5.75
C TYR A 284 -8.30 -16.42 5.01
N MET A 285 -8.38 -15.66 3.92
CA MET A 285 -9.63 -15.37 3.20
C MET A 285 -9.80 -16.29 1.99
N THR A 286 -10.42 -17.45 2.18
CA THR A 286 -10.69 -18.42 1.11
C THR A 286 -11.93 -18.10 0.29
N ASN A 287 -12.98 -17.54 0.91
CA ASN A 287 -14.18 -17.08 0.21
C ASN A 287 -14.05 -15.61 -0.19
N LEU A 288 -13.61 -15.38 -1.43
CA LEU A 288 -13.43 -14.03 -1.98
C LEU A 288 -14.74 -13.35 -2.37
N ASP A 289 -15.83 -14.10 -2.51
CA ASP A 289 -17.14 -13.55 -2.85
C ASP A 289 -17.94 -13.18 -1.58
N LYS A 290 -17.34 -13.38 -0.38
CA LYS A 290 -17.86 -12.87 0.88
C LYS A 290 -18.05 -11.36 0.77
N THR A 291 -19.26 -10.90 1.07
CA THR A 291 -19.60 -9.48 1.14
C THR A 291 -18.94 -8.84 2.35
N ILE A 292 -18.40 -7.65 2.16
CA ILE A 292 -17.93 -6.76 3.20
C ILE A 292 -18.78 -5.49 3.19
N VAL A 293 -19.13 -5.01 4.38
CA VAL A 293 -19.76 -3.71 4.57
C VAL A 293 -18.66 -2.74 4.96
N ILE A 294 -18.53 -1.63 4.22
CA ILE A 294 -17.59 -0.56 4.55
C ILE A 294 -18.06 0.11 5.84
N GLN A 295 -17.18 0.10 6.85
CA GLN A 295 -17.40 0.72 8.15
C GLN A 295 -16.73 2.10 8.22
N ASP A 296 -17.14 2.90 9.21
CA ASP A 296 -16.52 4.20 9.47
C ASP A 296 -15.00 4.08 9.72
N SER A 297 -14.60 3.03 10.45
CA SER A 297 -13.20 2.67 10.72
C SER A 297 -12.38 2.34 9.47
N ASP A 298 -13.02 2.03 8.34
CA ASP A 298 -12.33 1.76 7.08
C ASP A 298 -12.01 3.05 6.31
N ILE A 299 -12.78 4.12 6.53
CA ILE A 299 -12.69 5.34 5.74
C ILE A 299 -11.35 6.02 5.99
N THR A 300 -10.47 5.95 4.98
CA THR A 300 -9.11 6.50 5.05
C THR A 300 -8.92 7.53 3.94
N PHE A 301 -8.38 8.70 4.28
CA PHE A 301 -8.06 9.74 3.29
C PHE A 301 -6.97 9.28 2.31
N GLY A 302 -6.95 9.82 1.10
CA GLY A 302 -5.89 9.59 0.12
C GLY A 302 -6.37 8.97 -1.20
N MET A 303 -5.49 8.18 -1.83
CA MET A 303 -5.71 7.65 -3.19
C MET A 303 -6.78 6.55 -3.24
N GLY A 304 -7.44 6.46 -4.40
CA GLY A 304 -8.40 5.41 -4.75
C GLY A 304 -9.82 5.92 -5.00
N ASN A 305 -10.79 5.00 -4.98
CA ASN A 305 -12.20 5.34 -5.17
C ASN A 305 -12.85 5.80 -3.87
N TYR A 306 -13.86 6.66 -4.01
CA TYR A 306 -14.70 7.09 -2.92
C TYR A 306 -15.69 5.99 -2.55
N PHE A 307 -15.57 5.49 -1.33
CA PHE A 307 -16.53 4.61 -0.67
C PHE A 307 -17.22 5.38 0.47
N ASN A 308 -18.46 5.02 0.74
CA ASN A 308 -19.26 5.53 1.84
C ASN A 308 -19.47 4.43 2.88
N VAL A 309 -19.69 4.83 4.14
CA VAL A 309 -20.12 3.90 5.19
C VAL A 309 -21.43 3.24 4.77
N GLY A 310 -21.50 1.91 4.91
CA GLY A 310 -22.64 1.10 4.48
C GLY A 310 -22.62 0.71 3.00
N ASP A 311 -21.62 1.12 2.21
CA ASP A 311 -21.37 0.51 0.90
C ASP A 311 -21.05 -0.99 1.08
N ILE A 312 -21.61 -1.83 0.23
CA ILE A 312 -21.41 -3.28 0.27
C ILE A 312 -20.71 -3.72 -1.01
N ILE A 313 -19.59 -4.43 -0.87
CA ILE A 313 -18.80 -4.99 -1.98
C ILE A 313 -18.31 -6.40 -1.64
N THR A 314 -17.86 -7.18 -2.61
CA THR A 314 -17.20 -8.45 -2.29
C THR A 314 -15.76 -8.22 -1.82
N PHE A 315 -15.20 -9.17 -1.07
CA PHE A 315 -13.79 -9.15 -0.69
C PHE A 315 -12.87 -9.11 -1.92
N ARG A 316 -13.27 -9.79 -3.01
CA ARG A 316 -12.63 -9.73 -4.32
C ARG A 316 -12.59 -8.31 -4.87
N ASP A 317 -13.73 -7.61 -4.89
CA ASP A 317 -13.81 -6.23 -5.38
C ASP A 317 -12.97 -5.27 -4.54
N ALA A 318 -12.87 -5.54 -3.23
CA ALA A 318 -11.99 -4.82 -2.32
C ALA A 318 -10.51 -5.03 -2.68
N LEU A 319 -10.08 -6.28 -2.96
CA LEU A 319 -8.72 -6.56 -3.44
C LEU A 319 -8.43 -5.86 -4.77
N TYR A 320 -9.37 -5.90 -5.74
CA TYR A 320 -9.22 -5.18 -7.00
C TYR A 320 -9.10 -3.66 -6.80
N SER A 321 -9.94 -3.07 -5.94
CA SER A 321 -9.91 -1.64 -5.60
C SER A 321 -8.64 -1.24 -4.84
N MET A 322 -8.12 -2.12 -4.00
CA MET A 322 -6.87 -1.93 -3.27
C MET A 322 -5.65 -1.99 -4.21
N MET A 323 -5.64 -2.93 -5.15
CA MET A 323 -4.46 -3.19 -5.98
C MET A 323 -4.39 -2.35 -7.27
N LEU A 324 -5.54 -2.03 -7.89
CA LEU A 324 -5.57 -1.29 -9.15
C LEU A 324 -5.45 0.23 -8.94
N PRO A 325 -6.48 0.94 -8.42
CA PRO A 325 -6.41 2.38 -8.15
C PRO A 325 -5.81 2.72 -6.78
N SER A 326 -5.29 1.74 -6.04
CA SER A 326 -4.60 1.98 -4.76
C SER A 326 -5.49 2.44 -3.59
N SER A 327 -6.75 1.98 -3.50
CA SER A 327 -7.69 2.43 -2.45
C SER A 327 -7.20 2.15 -1.03
N ASN A 328 -7.04 3.21 -0.23
CA ASN A 328 -6.74 3.11 1.20
C ASN A 328 -7.90 2.51 1.98
N THR A 329 -9.14 2.93 1.69
CA THR A 329 -10.34 2.39 2.34
C THR A 329 -10.47 0.89 2.17
N CYS A 330 -10.26 0.38 0.95
CA CYS A 330 -10.29 -1.07 0.74
C CYS A 330 -9.13 -1.79 1.44
N ALA A 331 -7.96 -1.16 1.60
CA ALA A 331 -6.87 -1.77 2.35
C ALA A 331 -7.21 -1.94 3.84
N THR A 332 -7.80 -0.91 4.45
CA THR A 332 -8.27 -0.99 5.84
C THR A 332 -9.41 -2.00 5.99
N ALA A 333 -10.38 -2.02 5.07
CA ALA A 333 -11.49 -2.98 5.09
C ALA A 333 -11.05 -4.44 4.89
N VAL A 334 -10.08 -4.67 3.98
CA VAL A 334 -9.45 -5.98 3.76
C VAL A 334 -8.76 -6.45 5.04
N ALA A 335 -7.93 -5.58 5.64
CA ALA A 335 -7.22 -5.89 6.88
C ALA A 335 -8.18 -6.17 8.05
N ARG A 336 -9.21 -5.35 8.23
CA ARG A 336 -10.23 -5.54 9.27
C ARG A 336 -10.96 -6.87 9.09
N THR A 337 -11.46 -7.15 7.88
CA THR A 337 -12.22 -8.39 7.59
C THR A 337 -11.37 -9.64 7.77
N ALA A 338 -10.09 -9.60 7.35
CA ALA A 338 -9.17 -10.70 7.57
C ALA A 338 -8.79 -10.83 9.05
N GLY A 339 -8.56 -9.72 9.76
CA GLY A 339 -8.31 -9.67 11.20
C GLY A 339 -9.45 -10.26 12.03
N GLU A 340 -10.70 -9.96 11.68
CA GLU A 340 -11.89 -10.61 12.28
C GLU A 340 -11.84 -12.13 12.09
N THR A 341 -11.49 -12.59 10.89
CA THR A 341 -11.38 -14.02 10.57
C THR A 341 -10.26 -14.70 11.36
N ILE A 342 -9.11 -14.05 11.50
CA ILE A 342 -7.98 -14.51 12.32
C ILE A 342 -8.39 -14.61 13.80
N TYR A 343 -9.04 -13.57 14.32
CA TYR A 343 -9.50 -13.53 15.70
C TYR A 343 -10.45 -14.67 16.04
N GLN A 344 -11.39 -15.00 15.16
CA GLN A 344 -12.28 -16.15 15.39
C GLN A 344 -11.50 -17.47 15.44
N LYS A 345 -10.52 -17.67 14.55
CA LYS A 345 -9.67 -18.87 14.57
C LYS A 345 -8.79 -19.01 15.82
N ILE A 346 -8.45 -17.90 16.49
CA ILE A 346 -7.68 -17.93 17.74
C ILE A 346 -8.56 -18.30 18.94
N LYS A 347 -9.87 -18.03 18.86
CA LYS A 347 -10.83 -18.33 19.93
C LYS A 347 -11.34 -19.77 19.94
N GLU A 348 -11.37 -20.40 18.77
CA GLU A 348 -11.64 -21.84 18.60
C GLU A 348 -10.44 -22.67 19.10
#